data_AF-A0A969T606-F1
#
_entry.id   AF-A0A969T606-F1
#
_cell.length_a   1.000
_cell.length_b   1.000
_cell.length_c   1.000
_cell.angle_alpha   90.00
_cell.angle_beta   90.00
_cell.angle_gamma   90.00
#
_symmetry.space_group_name_H-M   'P 1'
#
loop_
_entity.id
_entity.type
_entity.pdbx_description
1 polymer ?
#
loop_
_entity_poly.entity_id
_entity_poly.type
_entity_poly.pdbx_seq_one_letter_code
_entity_poly.pdbx_strand_id
1 'polypeptide(L)'
;MFISYPMVEALKHQSKSLNFKDLKVQAGENINYKKLVNDDTFNELKQINRYTEETWHQLIDLHLCKVNYIINGDFTFPQYYFNQTDIFLKQLEKYINVDYTVGVLSSFPVFLFDYYGYEYLLRLISDDRQ
;
A
#
# COMPACT_ATOMS: atom_id res chain seq x y z
N MET A 1 -14.72 -9.40 3.03
CA MET A 1 -13.95 -8.29 2.42
C MET A 1 -13.91 -7.14 3.42
N PHE A 2 -12.82 -6.96 4.16
CA PHE A 2 -12.65 -5.82 5.09
C PHE A 2 -11.20 -5.34 5.11
N ILE A 3 -10.68 -4.97 3.94
CA ILE A 3 -9.57 -4.04 3.87
C ILE A 3 -10.02 -2.92 2.93
N SER A 4 -9.91 -1.69 3.42
CA SER A 4 -9.97 -0.42 2.68
C SER A 4 -11.34 0.02 2.13
N TYR A 5 -12.05 0.86 2.91
CA TYR A 5 -12.67 2.05 2.31
C TYR A 5 -11.99 3.29 2.90
N PRO A 6 -11.60 4.28 2.07
CA PRO A 6 -11.74 4.32 0.62
C PRO A 6 -10.46 3.81 -0.10
N MET A 7 -10.60 2.69 -0.83
CA MET A 7 -9.51 1.88 -1.43
C MET A 7 -8.68 2.64 -2.46
N VAL A 8 -9.32 3.50 -3.25
CA VAL A 8 -8.66 4.30 -4.29
C VAL A 8 -7.73 5.34 -3.67
N GLU A 9 -8.15 5.95 -2.57
CA GLU A 9 -7.38 6.93 -1.82
C GLU A 9 -6.13 6.28 -1.23
N ALA A 10 -6.24 5.09 -0.63
CA ALA A 10 -5.06 4.38 -0.12
C ALA A 10 -4.09 3.97 -1.24
N LEU A 11 -4.60 3.57 -2.40
CA LEU A 11 -3.76 3.24 -3.55
C LEU A 11 -2.90 4.44 -3.99
N LYS A 12 -3.51 5.62 -4.12
CA LYS A 12 -2.81 6.81 -4.59
C LYS A 12 -2.01 7.56 -3.53
N HIS A 13 -2.24 7.28 -2.25
CA HIS A 13 -1.67 8.07 -1.16
C HIS A 13 -0.16 7.83 -1.03
N GLN A 14 0.61 8.72 -1.64
CA GLN A 14 2.03 8.87 -1.42
C GLN A 14 2.29 10.26 -0.86
N SER A 15 2.87 10.33 0.34
CA SER A 15 3.17 11.61 0.98
C SER A 15 4.33 12.30 0.27
N LYS A 16 4.25 13.63 0.15
CA LYS A 16 5.38 14.46 -0.31
C LYS A 16 6.48 14.57 0.73
N SER A 17 6.15 14.33 2.01
CA SER A 17 7.03 14.60 3.16
C SER A 17 7.57 13.35 3.83
N LEU A 18 6.90 12.21 3.65
CA LEU A 18 7.24 10.95 4.31
C LEU A 18 7.56 9.85 3.30
N ASN A 19 8.48 8.97 3.67
CA ASN A 19 8.70 7.73 2.93
C ASN A 19 7.43 6.85 3.02
N PHE A 20 7.02 6.26 1.89
CA PHE A 20 5.83 5.41 1.82
C PHE A 20 5.86 4.25 2.84
N LYS A 21 7.04 3.71 3.12
CA LYS A 21 7.30 2.70 4.15
C LYS A 21 6.73 3.10 5.52
N ASP A 22 6.95 4.36 5.92
CA ASP A 22 6.60 4.88 7.25
C ASP A 22 5.28 5.65 7.27
N LEU A 23 4.60 5.75 6.11
CA LEU A 23 3.34 6.48 5.96
C LEU A 23 2.20 5.78 6.71
N LYS A 24 1.67 6.45 7.73
CA LYS A 24 0.57 5.99 8.58
C LYS A 24 -0.46 7.10 8.76
N VAL A 25 -1.70 6.74 9.08
CA VAL A 25 -2.78 7.68 9.41
C VAL A 25 -3.50 7.26 10.69
N GLN A 26 -4.16 8.21 11.36
CA GLN A 26 -4.92 7.91 12.57
C GLN A 26 -6.06 6.92 12.27
N ALA A 27 -6.21 5.93 13.14
CA ALA A 27 -7.25 4.91 13.10
C ALA A 27 -8.39 5.29 14.07
N GLY A 28 -9.63 4.92 13.73
CA GLY A 28 -10.79 5.15 14.61
C GLY A 28 -11.30 6.59 14.65
N GLU A 29 -10.63 7.53 13.98
CA GLU A 29 -11.04 8.94 13.89
C GLU A 29 -11.51 9.32 12.48
N ASN A 30 -12.45 10.28 12.39
CA ASN A 30 -12.80 10.87 11.11
C ASN A 30 -11.78 11.92 10.68
N ILE A 31 -10.67 11.47 10.12
CA ILE A 31 -9.59 12.32 9.61
C ILE A 31 -9.89 12.97 8.25
N ASN A 32 -11.11 12.81 7.71
CA ASN A 32 -11.42 13.21 6.34
C ASN A 32 -10.39 12.69 5.33
N TYR A 33 -10.08 11.38 5.39
CA TYR A 33 -8.96 10.75 4.70
C TYR A 33 -8.87 11.13 3.21
N LYS A 34 -9.99 11.20 2.50
CA LYS A 34 -10.03 11.64 1.10
C LYS A 34 -9.45 13.03 0.86
N LYS A 35 -9.73 13.98 1.75
CA LYS A 35 -9.18 15.34 1.68
C LYS A 35 -7.69 15.32 1.98
N LEU A 36 -7.29 14.63 3.05
CA LEU A 36 -5.88 14.46 3.42
C LEU A 36 -5.05 13.91 2.25
N VAL A 37 -5.53 12.83 1.61
CA VAL A 37 -4.84 12.25 0.45
C VAL A 37 -4.76 13.25 -0.69
N ASN A 38 -5.83 14.00 -0.99
CA ASN A 38 -5.80 14.98 -2.08
C ASN A 38 -4.82 16.14 -1.83
N ASP A 39 -4.58 16.49 -0.57
CA ASP A 39 -3.68 17.58 -0.19
C ASP A 39 -2.20 17.09 -0.15
N ASP A 40 -1.95 15.90 0.41
CA ASP A 40 -0.60 15.36 0.63
C ASP A 40 -0.02 14.60 -0.58
N THR A 41 -0.86 14.13 -1.50
CA THR A 41 -0.42 13.32 -2.65
C THR A 41 0.14 14.14 -3.81
N PHE A 42 1.08 13.56 -4.56
CA PHE A 42 1.60 14.06 -5.83
C PHE A 42 0.49 14.30 -6.87
N ASN A 43 0.65 15.29 -7.75
CA ASN A 43 -0.42 15.66 -8.68
C ASN A 43 -0.66 14.58 -9.74
N GLU A 44 0.39 13.85 -10.13
CA GLU A 44 0.36 12.73 -11.07
C GLU A 44 -0.54 11.60 -10.54
N LEU A 45 -0.55 11.38 -9.23
CA LEU A 45 -1.31 10.31 -8.56
C LEU A 45 -2.76 10.73 -8.22
N LYS A 46 -3.18 11.97 -8.51
CA LYS A 46 -4.56 12.39 -8.20
C LYS A 46 -5.59 11.77 -9.14
N GLN A 47 -5.19 11.53 -10.38
CA GLN A 47 -6.05 11.13 -11.48
C GLN A 47 -5.70 9.71 -11.95
N ILE A 48 -6.35 8.71 -11.34
CA ILE A 48 -6.12 7.28 -11.63
C ILE A 48 -6.30 6.91 -13.11
N ASN A 49 -7.16 7.63 -13.83
CA ASN A 49 -7.40 7.45 -15.27
C ASN A 49 -6.22 7.91 -16.15
N ARG A 50 -5.22 8.59 -15.58
CA ARG A 50 -4.01 9.02 -16.29
C ARG A 50 -2.80 8.15 -15.98
N TYR A 51 -2.96 7.09 -15.19
CA TYR A 51 -1.85 6.24 -14.81
C TYR A 51 -1.31 5.50 -16.03
N THR A 52 0.00 5.61 -16.23
CA THR A 52 0.75 4.76 -17.15
C THR A 52 0.91 3.36 -16.54
N GLU A 53 1.28 2.40 -17.38
CA GLU A 53 1.67 1.06 -16.95
C GLU A 53 2.77 1.12 -15.89
N GLU A 54 3.81 1.92 -16.12
CA GLU A 54 4.88 2.19 -15.15
C GLU A 54 4.36 2.70 -13.79
N THR A 55 3.39 3.62 -13.80
CA THR A 55 2.78 4.13 -12.55
C THR A 55 2.08 2.99 -11.80
N TRP A 56 1.39 2.11 -12.52
CA TRP A 56 0.74 0.95 -11.91
C TRP A 56 1.76 -0.01 -11.32
N HIS A 57 2.83 -0.34 -12.06
CA HIS A 57 3.87 -1.24 -11.59
C HIS A 57 4.57 -0.71 -10.34
N GLN A 58 4.92 0.58 -10.32
CA GLN A 58 5.50 1.24 -9.15
C GLN A 58 4.57 1.20 -7.93
N LEU A 59 3.27 1.46 -8.12
CA LEU A 59 2.30 1.41 -7.03
C LEU A 59 2.14 -0.02 -6.49
N ILE A 60 2.07 -1.02 -7.37
CA ILE A 60 1.96 -2.42 -6.95
C ILE A 60 3.20 -2.82 -6.14
N ASP A 61 4.40 -2.52 -6.64
CA ASP A 61 5.68 -2.81 -5.98
C ASP A 61 5.76 -2.16 -4.59
N LEU A 62 5.46 -0.87 -4.48
CA LEU A 62 5.50 -0.11 -3.22
C LEU A 62 4.57 -0.68 -2.17
N HIS A 63 3.33 -1.01 -2.54
CA HIS A 63 2.34 -1.57 -1.61
C HIS A 63 2.75 -2.98 -1.17
N LEU A 64 3.25 -3.82 -2.06
CA LEU A 64 3.72 -5.16 -1.72
C LEU A 64 4.97 -5.13 -0.83
N CYS A 65 5.93 -4.25 -1.11
CA CYS A 65 7.10 -4.03 -0.26
C CYS A 65 6.70 -3.56 1.14
N LYS A 66 5.68 -2.71 1.24
CA LYS A 66 5.16 -2.24 2.54
C LYS A 66 4.47 -3.34 3.32
N VAL A 67 3.71 -4.21 2.66
CA VAL A 67 3.13 -5.39 3.32
C VAL A 67 4.22 -6.28 3.90
N ASN A 68 5.29 -6.54 3.11
CA ASN A 68 6.44 -7.29 3.60
C ASN A 68 7.11 -6.61 4.80
N TYR A 69 7.23 -5.28 4.77
CA TYR A 69 7.78 -4.51 5.89
C TYR A 69 6.93 -4.63 7.17
N ILE A 70 5.60 -4.60 7.03
CA ILE A 70 4.68 -4.72 8.16
C ILE A 70 4.78 -6.11 8.80
N ILE A 71 4.95 -7.16 7.99
CA ILE A 71 4.98 -8.54 8.49
C ILE A 71 6.39 -8.91 8.97
N ASN A 72 7.39 -8.84 8.08
CA ASN A 72 8.74 -9.33 8.28
C ASN A 72 9.74 -8.26 8.73
N GLY A 73 9.43 -6.97 8.50
CA GLY A 73 10.36 -5.87 8.81
C GLY A 73 11.27 -5.48 7.64
N ASP A 74 11.15 -6.16 6.49
CA ASP A 74 11.94 -5.90 5.29
C ASP A 74 11.12 -5.18 4.22
N PHE A 75 11.58 -4.02 3.76
CA PHE A 75 10.95 -3.27 2.67
C PHE A 75 11.47 -3.76 1.32
N THR A 76 11.14 -5.01 1.00
CA THR A 76 11.50 -5.66 -0.27
C THR A 76 10.29 -6.39 -0.84
N PHE A 77 10.34 -6.70 -2.14
CA PHE A 77 9.26 -7.43 -2.79
C PHE A 77 9.07 -8.81 -2.14
N PRO A 78 7.85 -9.19 -1.75
CA PRO A 78 7.62 -10.39 -0.97
C PRO A 78 7.81 -11.66 -1.79
N GLN A 79 8.46 -12.67 -1.20
CA GLN A 79 8.62 -14.00 -1.81
C GLN A 79 7.47 -14.95 -1.47
N TYR A 80 6.68 -14.63 -0.43
CA TYR A 80 5.61 -15.47 0.10
C TYR A 80 4.30 -14.70 0.16
N TYR A 81 3.19 -15.42 0.04
CA TYR A 81 1.85 -14.88 0.19
C TYR A 81 1.57 -14.48 1.63
N PHE A 82 0.75 -13.45 1.79
CA PHE A 82 0.33 -12.97 3.11
C PHE A 82 -1.18 -12.99 3.21
N ASN A 83 -1.69 -13.64 4.25
CA ASN A 83 -3.10 -13.57 4.53
C ASN A 83 -3.46 -12.15 5.01
N GLN A 84 -4.59 -11.64 4.53
CA GLN A 84 -5.19 -10.39 5.01
C GLN A 84 -5.32 -10.36 6.54
N THR A 85 -5.63 -11.50 7.17
CA THR A 85 -5.68 -11.62 8.64
C THR A 85 -4.33 -11.35 9.28
N ASP A 86 -3.24 -11.88 8.73
CA ASP A 86 -1.90 -11.71 9.29
C ASP A 86 -1.43 -10.25 9.14
N ILE A 87 -1.72 -9.63 7.99
CA ILE A 87 -1.47 -8.20 7.76
C ILE A 87 -2.20 -7.37 8.83
N PHE A 88 -3.48 -7.65 9.06
CA PHE A 88 -4.27 -6.94 10.06
C PHE A 88 -3.72 -7.13 11.47
N LEU A 89 -3.43 -8.37 11.88
CA LEU A 89 -2.89 -8.66 13.21
C LEU A 89 -1.55 -7.96 13.43
N LYS A 90 -0.69 -7.90 12.41
CA LYS A 90 0.58 -7.18 12.48
C LYS A 90 0.41 -5.67 12.57
N GLN A 91 -0.57 -5.09 11.87
CA GLN A 91 -0.89 -3.67 12.04
C GLN A 91 -1.51 -3.36 13.41
N LEU A 92 -2.32 -4.28 13.93
CA LEU A 92 -2.89 -4.18 15.27
C LEU A 92 -1.79 -4.17 16.34
N GLU A 93 -0.85 -5.11 16.23
CA GLU A 93 0.30 -5.26 17.12
C GLU A 93 1.26 -4.06 17.04
N LYS A 94 1.66 -3.65 15.83
CA LYS A 94 2.74 -2.68 15.64
C LYS A 94 2.29 -1.22 15.67
N TYR A 95 1.04 -0.92 15.33
CA TYR A 95 0.57 0.45 15.12
C TYR A 95 -0.66 0.78 15.97
N ILE A 96 -1.78 0.06 15.77
CA ILE A 96 -3.07 0.45 16.38
C ILE A 96 -2.98 0.42 17.91
N ASN A 97 -2.40 -0.64 18.49
CA ASN A 97 -2.24 -0.76 19.94
C ASN A 97 -1.11 0.10 20.53
N VAL A 98 -0.27 0.71 19.68
CA VAL A 98 0.91 1.48 20.10
C VAL A 98 0.61 2.99 20.05
N ASP A 99 0.17 3.48 18.91
CA ASP A 99 -0.02 4.91 18.65
C ASP A 99 -1.34 5.24 17.94
N TYR A 100 -2.29 4.29 17.92
CA TYR A 100 -3.61 4.42 17.28
C TYR A 100 -3.52 4.79 15.78
N THR A 101 -2.43 4.43 15.11
CA THR A 101 -2.31 4.61 13.66
C THR A 101 -2.48 3.32 12.88
N VAL A 102 -2.73 3.44 11.58
CA VAL A 102 -2.76 2.34 10.61
C VAL A 102 -1.85 2.68 9.44
N GLY A 103 -1.12 1.69 8.95
CA GLY A 103 -0.29 1.82 7.76
C GLY A 103 -1.14 2.04 6.52
N VAL A 104 -0.77 3.03 5.70
CA VAL A 104 -1.43 3.25 4.42
C VAL A 104 -1.13 2.08 3.48
N LEU A 105 -2.15 1.27 3.20
CA LEU A 105 -2.10 0.11 2.31
C LEU A 105 -3.39 0.00 1.49
N SER A 106 -3.25 -0.37 0.22
CA SER A 106 -4.34 -0.80 -0.64
C SER A 106 -4.40 -2.32 -0.67
N SER A 107 -5.60 -2.87 -0.60
CA SER A 107 -5.80 -4.32 -0.78
C SER A 107 -5.68 -4.76 -2.23
N PHE A 108 -5.72 -3.84 -3.20
CA PHE A 108 -5.66 -4.16 -4.62
C PHE A 108 -4.33 -4.80 -5.03
N PRO A 109 -3.14 -4.26 -4.69
CA PRO A 109 -1.86 -4.91 -4.97
C PRO A 109 -1.72 -6.30 -4.31
N VAL A 110 -2.20 -6.46 -3.09
CA VAL A 110 -2.19 -7.75 -2.37
C VAL A 110 -3.07 -8.77 -3.09
N PHE A 111 -4.26 -8.36 -3.52
CA PHE A 111 -5.16 -9.21 -4.30
C PHE A 111 -4.54 -9.64 -5.64
N LEU A 112 -3.86 -8.72 -6.35
CA LEU A 112 -3.14 -9.07 -7.56
C LEU A 112 -2.06 -10.11 -7.29
N PHE A 113 -1.35 -9.98 -6.17
CA PHE A 113 -0.32 -10.93 -5.75
C PHE A 113 -0.89 -12.30 -5.45
N ASP A 114 -1.99 -12.38 -4.73
CA ASP A 114 -2.69 -13.65 -4.48
C ASP A 114 -3.23 -14.30 -5.76
N TYR A 115 -3.65 -13.48 -6.75
CA TYR A 115 -4.25 -13.98 -7.98
C TYR A 115 -3.24 -14.44 -9.03
N TYR A 116 -2.21 -13.64 -9.31
CA TYR A 116 -1.22 -13.92 -10.36
C TYR A 116 0.03 -14.63 -9.85
N GLY A 117 0.32 -14.51 -8.54
CA GLY A 117 1.48 -15.10 -7.91
C GLY A 117 2.77 -14.32 -8.09
N TYR A 118 3.79 -14.77 -7.35
CA TYR A 118 5.11 -14.14 -7.25
C TYR A 118 5.80 -13.99 -8.61
N GLU A 119 5.96 -15.08 -9.36
CA GLU A 119 6.74 -15.11 -10.59
C GLU A 119 6.20 -14.16 -11.66
N TYR A 120 4.88 -14.13 -11.84
CA TYR A 120 4.24 -13.28 -12.85
C TYR A 120 4.37 -11.80 -12.50
N LEU A 121 4.07 -11.42 -11.26
CA LEU A 121 4.16 -10.02 -10.86
C LEU A 121 5.59 -9.51 -10.77
N LEU A 122 6.52 -10.36 -10.30
CA LEU A 122 7.92 -9.98 -10.29
C LEU A 122 8.40 -9.65 -11.70
N ARG A 123 8.06 -10.50 -12.67
CA ARG A 123 8.40 -10.27 -14.08
C ARG A 123 7.78 -8.98 -14.61
N LEU A 124 6.47 -8.80 -14.38
CA LEU A 124 5.72 -7.61 -14.81
C LEU A 124 6.37 -6.32 -14.28
N ILE A 125 6.79 -6.31 -13.02
CA ILE A 125 7.41 -5.14 -12.37
C ILE A 125 8.89 -4.98 -12.74
N SER A 126 9.60 -6.08 -13.03
CA SER A 126 11.02 -6.04 -13.37
C SER A 126 11.29 -5.60 -14.80
N ASP A 127 10.37 -5.85 -15.73
CA ASP A 127 10.51 -5.45 -17.14
C ASP A 127 10.55 -3.92 -17.31
N ASP A 128 10.04 -3.15 -16.34
CA ASP A 128 10.09 -1.67 -16.30
C ASP A 128 11.36 -1.10 -15.63
N ARG A 129 12.28 -1.94 -15.12
CA ARG A 129 13.54 -1.48 -14.50
C ARG A 129 14.73 -1.43 -15.48
N GLN A 130 14.50 -1.66 -16.77
CA GLN A 130 15.50 -1.58 -17.85
C GLN A 130 15.36 -0.28 -18.64
#